data_AF-A0A9N9IPT6-F1
#
_entry.id   AF-A0A9N9IPT6-F1
#
_cell.length_a   1.000
_cell.length_b   1.000
_cell.length_c   1.000
_cell.angle_alpha   90.00
_cell.angle_beta   90.00
_cell.angle_gamma   90.00
#
_symmetry.space_group_name_H-M   'P 1'
#
loop_
_entity.id
_entity.type
_entity.pdbx_description
1 polymer ?
#
loop_
_entity_poly.entity_id
_entity_poly.type
_entity_poly.pdbx_seq_one_letter_code
_entity_poly.pdbx_strand_id
1 'polypeptide(L)'
;DKHISSKNLIPSKGYGEAQLAAELFACGNENMLCIAPQTHVIFDQIIFAVRVISAYFTFYKTVIPKEYWKELDYGLPRKESIIIKRWPEDVHPTGGLDITEPSGRQNVLGAFFTIRKLLMQ
;
A
#
# COMPACT_ATOMS: atom_id res chain seq x y z
N ASP A 1 10.72 19.44 10.01
CA ASP A 1 11.27 18.16 9.52
C ASP A 1 11.63 18.27 8.04
N LYS A 2 12.87 17.92 7.64
CA LYS A 2 13.34 18.07 6.26
C LYS A 2 12.68 17.11 5.25
N HIS A 3 12.14 15.98 5.71
CA HIS A 3 11.47 14.98 4.90
C HIS A 3 10.06 15.44 4.54
N ILE A 4 9.36 16.12 5.46
CA ILE A 4 8.03 16.72 5.21
C ILE A 4 8.12 17.87 4.20
N SER A 5 9.20 18.66 4.23
CA SER A 5 9.41 19.78 3.30
C SER A 5 9.94 19.39 1.92
N SER A 6 9.85 18.10 1.54
CA SER A 6 10.38 17.59 0.28
C SER A 6 9.61 18.15 -0.93
N LYS A 7 10.34 18.56 -1.99
CA LYS A 7 9.74 18.99 -3.28
C LYS A 7 8.94 17.88 -3.98
N ASN A 8 9.09 16.63 -3.54
CA ASN A 8 8.31 15.49 -4.05
C ASN A 8 6.96 15.33 -3.34
N LEU A 9 6.76 15.96 -2.17
CA LEU A 9 5.54 15.92 -1.38
C LEU A 9 4.69 17.18 -1.62
N ILE A 10 4.29 17.39 -2.87
CA ILE A 10 3.44 18.53 -3.25
C ILE A 10 2.01 18.07 -3.59
N PRO A 11 0.99 18.91 -3.32
CA PRO A 11 -0.41 18.55 -3.59
C PRO A 11 -0.65 18.14 -5.05
N SER A 12 -0.02 18.83 -6.01
CA SER A 12 -0.15 18.55 -7.44
C SER A 12 0.43 17.19 -7.88
N LYS A 13 1.24 16.55 -7.04
CA LYS A 13 1.74 15.18 -7.24
C LYS A 13 1.01 14.15 -6.36
N GLY A 14 -0.13 14.55 -5.79
CA GLY A 14 -0.87 13.75 -4.82
C GLY A 14 0.01 13.31 -3.66
N TYR A 15 0.98 14.14 -3.24
CA TYR A 15 1.93 13.81 -2.18
C TYR A 15 2.66 12.46 -2.36
N GLY A 16 2.88 11.99 -3.58
CA GLY A 16 3.58 10.72 -3.86
C GLY A 16 2.71 9.47 -3.81
N GLU A 17 1.38 9.59 -3.66
CA GLU A 17 0.46 8.44 -3.65
C GLU A 17 0.48 7.64 -4.96
N ALA A 18 0.70 8.29 -6.11
CA ALA A 18 0.84 7.60 -7.39
C ALA A 18 2.06 6.66 -7.42
N GLN A 19 3.17 7.06 -6.78
CA GLN A 19 4.35 6.20 -6.64
C GLN A 19 4.03 4.99 -5.75
N LEU A 20 3.34 5.20 -4.63
CA LEU A 20 2.93 4.11 -3.73
C LEU A 20 2.01 3.12 -4.43
N ALA A 21 1.09 3.61 -5.27
CA ALA A 21 0.22 2.76 -6.06
C ALA A 21 1.02 1.88 -7.03
N ALA A 22 2.02 2.45 -7.70
CA ALA A 22 2.92 1.70 -8.57
C ALA A 22 3.76 0.66 -7.79
N GLU A 23 4.28 1.02 -6.62
CA GLU A 23 5.06 0.11 -5.76
C GLU A 23 4.22 -1.06 -5.22
N LEU A 24 2.99 -0.78 -4.76
CA LEU A 24 2.04 -1.82 -4.33
C LEU A 24 1.70 -2.77 -5.47
N PHE A 25 1.49 -2.24 -6.67
CA PHE A 25 1.21 -3.05 -7.85
C PHE A 25 2.42 -3.90 -8.27
N ALA A 26 3.62 -3.30 -8.31
CA ALA A 26 4.86 -4.02 -8.59
C ALA A 26 5.12 -5.13 -7.57
N CYS A 27 4.86 -4.89 -6.28
CA CYS A 27 4.96 -5.90 -5.24
C CYS A 27 4.03 -7.10 -5.52
N GLY A 28 2.79 -6.85 -5.91
CA GLY A 28 1.85 -7.91 -6.30
C GLY A 28 2.34 -8.71 -7.52
N ASN A 29 2.90 -8.02 -8.51
CA ASN A 29 3.46 -8.65 -9.70
C ASN A 29 4.68 -9.54 -9.36
N GLU A 30 5.61 -9.05 -8.54
CA GLU A 30 6.77 -9.83 -8.09
C GLU A 30 6.35 -11.08 -7.31
N ASN A 31 5.34 -10.98 -6.44
CA ASN A 31 4.77 -12.15 -5.77
C ASN A 31 4.21 -13.16 -6.78
N MET A 32 3.46 -12.69 -7.77
CA MET A 32 2.90 -13.54 -8.81
C MET A 32 3.99 -14.22 -9.65
N LEU A 33 5.04 -13.50 -10.04
CA LEU A 33 6.19 -14.05 -10.76
C LEU A 33 6.95 -15.10 -9.95
N CYS A 34 6.99 -14.98 -8.62
CA CYS A 34 7.60 -16.00 -7.78
C CYS A 34 6.74 -17.27 -7.65
N ILE A 35 5.42 -17.12 -7.54
CA ILE A 35 4.49 -18.22 -7.21
C ILE A 35 3.96 -18.95 -8.45
N ALA A 36 3.62 -18.21 -9.52
CA ALA A 36 2.96 -18.78 -10.68
C ALA A 36 3.81 -19.83 -11.42
N PRO A 37 5.14 -19.68 -11.59
CA PRO A 37 5.96 -20.71 -12.21
C PRO A 37 6.04 -22.02 -11.40
N GLN A 38 5.87 -21.94 -10.08
CA GLN A 38 5.97 -23.10 -9.19
C GLN A 38 4.64 -23.84 -9.06
N THR A 39 3.54 -23.10 -9.10
CA THR A 39 2.19 -23.62 -8.79
C THR A 39 1.29 -23.73 -10.00
N HIS A 40 1.60 -23.03 -11.10
CA HIS A 40 0.73 -22.83 -12.26
C HIS A 40 -0.64 -22.22 -11.92
N VAL A 41 -0.77 -21.55 -10.78
CA VAL A 41 -2.02 -20.95 -10.31
C VAL A 41 -1.83 -19.45 -10.08
N ILE A 42 -2.81 -18.67 -10.55
CA ILE A 42 -2.93 -17.24 -10.28
C ILE A 42 -3.86 -17.05 -9.08
N PHE A 43 -3.37 -16.35 -8.06
CA PHE A 43 -4.09 -16.13 -6.80
C PHE A 43 -4.49 -14.68 -6.63
N ASP A 44 -5.54 -14.47 -5.84
CA ASP A 44 -5.84 -13.13 -5.31
C ASP A 44 -4.67 -12.69 -4.42
N GLN A 45 -4.24 -11.44 -4.56
CA GLN A 45 -3.16 -10.87 -3.76
C GLN A 45 -3.74 -9.86 -2.77
N ILE A 46 -3.52 -10.10 -1.47
CA ILE A 46 -3.80 -9.12 -0.42
C ILE A 46 -2.47 -8.49 -0.04
N ILE A 47 -2.32 -7.19 -0.30
CA ILE A 47 -1.07 -6.47 -0.06
C ILE A 47 -1.32 -5.41 1.00
N PHE A 48 -0.45 -5.41 2.02
CA PHE A 48 -0.37 -4.36 3.03
C PHE A 48 0.91 -3.56 2.78
N ALA A 49 0.84 -2.25 2.90
CA ALA A 49 2.03 -1.39 2.88
C ALA A 49 1.99 -0.37 4.01
N VAL A 50 3.18 0.08 4.40
CA VAL A 50 3.36 1.14 5.38
C VAL A 50 4.24 2.19 4.74
N ARG A 51 3.77 3.44 4.79
CA ARG A 51 4.55 4.62 4.42
C ARG A 51 4.95 5.33 5.70
N VAL A 52 6.23 5.68 5.80
CA VAL A 52 6.77 6.45 6.92
C VAL A 52 7.42 7.71 6.36
N ILE A 53 6.92 8.87 6.79
CA ILE A 53 7.53 10.18 6.49
C ILE A 53 7.83 10.84 7.82
N SER A 54 9.11 10.99 8.17
CA SER A 54 9.49 11.44 9.51
C SER A 54 8.87 10.55 10.59
N ALA A 55 8.11 11.11 11.52
CA ALA A 55 7.38 10.42 12.58
C ALA A 55 5.97 9.96 12.15
N TYR A 56 5.51 10.32 10.95
CA TYR A 56 4.14 10.05 10.50
C TYR A 56 4.06 8.71 9.76
N PHE A 57 3.16 7.85 10.24
CA PHE A 57 2.86 6.53 9.67
C PHE A 57 1.53 6.56 8.93
N THR A 58 1.52 5.98 7.74
CA THR A 58 0.29 5.72 6.98
C THR A 58 0.28 4.27 6.53
N PHE A 59 -0.87 3.63 6.65
CA PHE A 59 -1.08 2.24 6.32
C PHE A 59 -1.95 2.11 5.08
N TYR A 60 -1.64 1.12 4.26
CA TYR A 60 -2.36 0.83 3.03
C TYR A 60 -2.76 -0.63 2.98
N LYS A 61 -3.91 -0.89 2.36
CA LYS A 61 -4.36 -2.23 2.02
C LYS A 61 -4.96 -2.23 0.64
N THR A 62 -4.56 -3.18 -0.19
CA THR A 62 -5.24 -3.47 -1.45
C THR A 62 -5.48 -4.97 -1.61
N VAL A 63 -6.53 -5.29 -2.38
CA VAL A 63 -6.83 -6.65 -2.82
C VAL A 63 -6.84 -6.61 -4.34
N ILE A 64 -5.91 -7.35 -4.95
CA ILE A 64 -5.82 -7.47 -6.40
C ILE A 64 -6.33 -8.87 -6.77
N PRO A 65 -7.52 -8.98 -7.38
CA PRO A 65 -8.10 -10.28 -7.71
C PRO A 65 -7.30 -10.95 -8.83
N LYS A 66 -7.29 -12.28 -8.82
CA LYS A 66 -6.64 -13.11 -9.85
C LYS A 66 -7.12 -12.78 -11.26
N GLU A 67 -8.37 -12.36 -11.42
CA GLU A 67 -8.91 -11.93 -12.71
C GLU A 67 -8.17 -10.70 -13.25
N TYR A 68 -7.77 -9.77 -12.38
CA TYR A 68 -6.98 -8.60 -12.79
C TYR A 68 -5.59 -9.00 -13.28
N TRP A 69 -4.94 -9.94 -12.60
CA TRP A 69 -3.66 -10.50 -13.06
C TRP A 69 -3.78 -11.22 -14.41
N LYS A 70 -4.87 -11.98 -14.60
CA LYS A 70 -5.15 -12.64 -15.89
C LYS A 70 -5.38 -11.63 -17.01
N GLU A 71 -6.05 -10.51 -16.75
CA GLU A 71 -6.23 -9.46 -17.75
C GLU A 71 -4.87 -8.88 -18.19
N LEU A 72 -3.92 -8.75 -17.26
CA LEU A 72 -2.60 -8.19 -17.52
C LEU A 72 -1.75 -9.05 -18.48
N ASP A 73 -1.95 -10.37 -18.49
CA ASP A 73 -1.30 -11.27 -19.47
C ASP A 73 -1.69 -10.93 -20.91
N TYR A 74 -2.85 -10.27 -21.11
CA TYR A 74 -3.35 -9.86 -22.43
C TYR A 74 -3.10 -8.37 -22.74
N GLY A 75 -2.39 -7.64 -21.87
CA GLY A 75 -2.08 -6.22 -22.03
C GLY A 75 -2.61 -5.35 -20.90
N LEU A 76 -3.04 -4.12 -21.21
CA LEU A 76 -3.58 -3.23 -20.19
C LEU A 76 -4.96 -3.74 -19.69
N PRO A 77 -5.27 -3.60 -18.38
CA PRO A 77 -6.56 -3.98 -17.83
C PRO A 77 -7.70 -3.24 -18.54
N ARG A 78 -8.81 -3.93 -18.78
CA ARG A 78 -9.97 -3.31 -19.46
C ARG A 78 -10.73 -2.38 -18.53
N LYS A 79 -10.65 -2.65 -17.23
CA LYS A 79 -11.30 -1.86 -16.18
C LYS A 79 -10.32 -1.59 -15.03
N GLU A 80 -10.12 -0.31 -14.76
CA GLU A 80 -9.47 0.19 -13.54
C GLU A 80 -10.35 -0.17 -12.34
N SER A 81 -10.06 -1.32 -11.71
CA SER A 81 -10.89 -1.90 -10.65
C SER A 81 -10.17 -2.07 -9.32
N ILE A 82 -8.86 -1.82 -9.29
CA ILE A 82 -8.05 -1.95 -8.07
C ILE A 82 -8.24 -0.72 -7.21
N ILE A 83 -8.65 -0.95 -5.96
CA ILE A 83 -8.81 0.08 -4.95
C ILE A 83 -7.73 -0.12 -3.89
N ILE A 84 -6.98 0.95 -3.63
CA ILE A 84 -6.01 1.02 -2.53
C ILE A 84 -6.67 1.78 -1.39
N LYS A 85 -6.92 1.10 -0.29
CA LYS A 85 -7.44 1.71 0.94
C LYS A 85 -6.28 2.29 1.73
N ARG A 86 -6.45 3.51 2.22
CA ARG A 86 -5.46 4.27 2.99
C ARG A 86 -6.01 4.54 4.39
N TRP A 87 -5.16 4.48 5.40
CA TRP A 87 -5.51 4.87 6.76
C TRP A 87 -4.31 5.52 7.49
N PRO A 88 -4.47 6.69 8.13
CA PRO A 88 -5.66 7.55 8.14
C PRO A 88 -6.05 8.06 6.75
N GLU A 89 -7.24 8.66 6.57
CA GLU A 89 -7.73 9.05 5.23
C GLU A 89 -7.09 10.35 4.69
N ASP A 90 -6.54 11.21 5.56
CA ASP A 90 -5.98 12.51 5.17
C ASP A 90 -4.68 12.37 4.39
N VAL A 91 -4.74 12.66 3.08
CA VAL A 91 -3.66 12.49 2.09
C VAL A 91 -2.44 13.39 2.37
N HIS A 92 -2.56 14.40 3.23
CA HIS A 92 -1.45 15.27 3.56
C HIS A 92 -0.29 14.49 4.21
N PRO A 93 0.99 14.89 4.02
CA PRO A 93 2.14 14.18 4.61
C PRO A 93 2.11 14.10 6.14
N THR A 94 1.50 15.06 6.82
CA THR A 94 1.28 15.04 8.28
C THR A 94 -0.11 14.52 8.67
N GLY A 95 -0.90 14.06 7.71
CA GLY A 95 -2.19 13.41 7.94
C GLY A 95 -2.06 11.96 8.41
N GLY A 96 -0.82 11.43 8.46
CA GLY A 96 -0.51 10.14 9.06
C GLY A 96 -0.57 10.16 10.59
N LEU A 97 -0.38 8.99 11.20
CA LEU A 97 -0.28 8.84 12.64
C LEU A 97 1.10 9.26 13.12
N ASP A 98 1.17 10.26 13.99
CA ASP A 98 2.42 10.68 14.61
C ASP A 98 2.84 9.69 15.70
N ILE A 99 3.93 8.95 15.48
CA ILE A 99 4.45 7.98 16.46
C ILE A 99 5.03 8.65 17.72
N THR A 100 5.35 9.94 17.67
CA THR A 100 5.84 10.65 18.86
C THR A 100 4.72 10.90 19.87
N GLU A 101 3.49 11.07 19.39
CA GLU A 101 2.30 11.22 20.23
C GLU A 101 1.86 9.89 20.86
N PRO A 102 1.46 9.86 22.14
CA PRO A 102 1.04 8.62 22.80
C PRO A 102 -0.09 7.88 22.08
N SER A 103 -1.10 8.62 21.60
CA SER A 103 -2.23 8.05 20.86
C SER A 103 -1.81 7.53 19.48
N GLY A 104 -0.99 8.29 18.74
CA GLY A 104 -0.48 7.87 17.45
C GLY A 104 0.40 6.62 17.57
N ARG A 105 1.27 6.54 18.59
CA ARG A 105 2.06 5.34 18.89
C ARG A 105 1.20 4.11 19.16
N GLN A 106 0.16 4.23 19.97
CA GLN A 106 -0.77 3.13 20.24
C GLN A 106 -1.46 2.67 18.95
N ASN A 107 -1.91 3.61 18.12
CA ASN A 107 -2.55 3.32 16.84
C ASN A 107 -1.60 2.62 15.85
N VAL A 108 -0.34 3.08 15.75
CA VAL A 108 0.68 2.45 14.89
C VAL A 108 0.94 1.00 15.33
N LEU A 109 1.16 0.77 16.62
CA LEU A 109 1.37 -0.59 17.15
C LEU A 109 0.12 -1.46 16.93
N GLY A 110 -1.07 -0.93 17.18
CA GLY A 110 -2.35 -1.62 16.95
C GLY A 110 -2.55 -2.02 15.48
N ALA A 111 -2.16 -1.16 14.54
CA ALA A 111 -2.20 -1.47 13.12
C ALA A 111 -1.23 -2.62 12.75
N PHE A 112 0.00 -2.60 13.25
CA PHE A 112 0.94 -3.71 13.05
C PHE A 112 0.44 -5.03 13.65
N PHE A 113 -0.15 -5.00 14.85
CA PHE A 113 -0.76 -6.20 15.44
C PHE A 113 -1.91 -6.74 14.59
N THR A 114 -2.74 -5.85 14.05
CA THR A 114 -3.85 -6.22 13.14
C THR A 114 -3.31 -6.86 11.86
N ILE A 115 -2.32 -6.25 11.22
CA ILE A 115 -1.70 -6.78 9.99
C ILE A 115 -1.09 -8.15 10.27
N ARG A 116 -0.32 -8.29 11.35
CA ARG A 116 0.26 -9.58 11.75
C ARG A 116 -0.81 -10.65 11.92
N LYS A 117 -1.93 -10.33 12.58
CA LYS A 117 -3.03 -11.28 12.77
C LYS A 117 -3.63 -11.72 11.44
N LEU A 118 -3.79 -10.80 10.48
CA LEU A 118 -4.32 -11.10 9.14
C LEU A 118 -3.35 -11.95 8.30
N LEU A 119 -2.04 -11.80 8.50
CA LEU A 119 -1.02 -12.60 7.80
C LEU A 119 -0.83 -14.01 8.38
N MET A 120 -1.29 -14.25 9.61
CA MET A 120 -1.17 -15.55 10.29
C MET A 120 -2.45 -16.40 10.25
N GLN A 121 -3.50 -15.90 9.58
CA GLN A 121 -4.75 -16.63 9.32
C GLN A 121 -4.62 -17.43 8.02
#